data_AF-A0A374AE24-F1
#
_entry.id   AF-A0A374AE24-F1
#
_cell.length_a   1.000
_cell.length_b   1.000
_cell.length_c   1.000
_cell.angle_alpha   90.00
_cell.angle_beta   90.00
_cell.angle_gamma   90.00
#
_symmetry.space_group_name_H-M   'P 1'
#
loop_
_entity.id
_entity.type
_entity.pdbx_description
1 polymer ?
#
loop_
_entity_poly.entity_id
_entity_poly.type
_entity_poly.pdbx_seq_one_letter_code
_entity_poly.pdbx_strand_id
1 'polypeptide(L)'
;MDRLTIPDEHIEGGIRRTVIDARAVRKEAMTIYWALKKYEDTGLTPEEIMDGELLTGWIPVSERLPDESDYYCVTIENTETGDRIEQTIWFAHKDDYYTEESEWRELADYEKVIAWRKHAPYSLED
;
A
#
# COMPACT_ATOMS: atom_id res chain seq x y z
N MET A 1 -11.86 -22.33 -14.84
CA MET A 1 -11.97 -21.00 -15.47
C MET A 1 -13.34 -20.92 -16.08
N ASP A 2 -14.26 -20.23 -15.41
CA ASP A 2 -15.63 -20.07 -15.91
C ASP A 2 -15.62 -19.26 -17.20
N ARG A 3 -16.38 -19.70 -18.20
CA ARG A 3 -16.50 -18.95 -19.45
C ARG A 3 -17.27 -17.67 -19.16
N LEU A 4 -16.61 -16.53 -19.34
CA LEU A 4 -17.20 -15.19 -19.31
C LEU A 4 -18.05 -14.92 -20.56
N THR A 5 -18.99 -15.82 -20.86
CA THR A 5 -19.90 -15.71 -21.99
C THR A 5 -21.31 -15.49 -21.46
N ILE A 6 -21.99 -14.45 -21.94
CA ILE A 6 -23.41 -14.23 -21.63
C ILE A 6 -24.18 -15.46 -22.16
N PRO A 7 -24.90 -16.20 -21.30
CA PRO A 7 -25.57 -17.42 -21.73
C PRO A 7 -26.74 -17.11 -22.67
N ASP A 8 -26.93 -18.00 -23.64
CA ASP A 8 -28.10 -17.98 -24.53
C ASP A 8 -29.39 -18.27 -23.72
N GLU A 9 -30.46 -17.53 -23.98
CA GLU A 9 -31.74 -17.66 -23.28
C GLU A 9 -32.73 -18.48 -24.11
N HIS A 10 -33.35 -19.51 -23.52
CA HIS A 10 -34.36 -20.32 -24.22
C HIS A 10 -35.74 -19.67 -24.11
N ILE A 11 -36.42 -19.47 -25.25
CA ILE A 11 -37.76 -18.88 -25.33
C ILE A 11 -38.71 -19.81 -26.10
N GLU A 12 -40.02 -19.63 -25.93
CA GLU A 12 -41.02 -20.38 -26.70
C GLU A 12 -40.88 -20.03 -28.20
N GLY A 13 -40.39 -20.98 -28.99
CA GLY A 13 -40.11 -20.81 -30.42
C GLY A 13 -38.63 -20.62 -30.80
N GLY A 14 -37.68 -20.67 -29.86
CA GLY A 14 -36.25 -20.71 -30.21
C GLY A 14 -35.27 -20.27 -29.13
N ILE A 15 -34.07 -19.85 -29.56
CA ILE A 15 -32.99 -19.38 -28.70
C ILE A 15 -32.80 -17.87 -28.93
N ARG A 16 -32.84 -17.10 -27.85
CA ARG A 16 -32.52 -15.67 -27.84
C ARG A 16 -31.05 -15.49 -27.50
N ARG A 17 -30.29 -14.91 -28.43
CA ARG A 17 -28.89 -14.53 -28.21
C ARG A 17 -28.78 -13.05 -27.93
N THR A 18 -27.99 -12.67 -26.92
CA THR A 18 -27.66 -11.27 -26.66
C THR A 18 -26.67 -10.77 -27.71
N VAL A 19 -27.07 -9.80 -28.51
CA VAL A 19 -26.16 -9.13 -29.45
C VAL A 19 -25.32 -8.12 -28.68
N ILE A 20 -24.01 -8.34 -28.64
CA ILE A 20 -23.07 -7.47 -27.96
C ILE A 20 -22.42 -6.54 -28.98
N ASP A 21 -22.38 -5.24 -28.68
CA ASP A 21 -21.62 -4.28 -29.49
C ASP A 21 -20.12 -4.47 -29.26
N ALA A 22 -19.47 -5.15 -30.20
CA ALA A 22 -18.02 -5.38 -30.16
C ALA A 22 -17.18 -4.09 -30.20
N ARG A 23 -17.72 -2.96 -30.68
CA ARG A 23 -17.03 -1.66 -30.62
C ARG A 23 -17.08 -1.09 -29.21
N ALA A 24 -18.22 -1.17 -28.54
CA ALA A 24 -18.34 -0.78 -27.14
C ALA A 24 -17.42 -1.64 -26.25
N VAL A 25 -17.45 -2.97 -26.43
CA VAL A 25 -16.55 -3.88 -25.70
C VAL A 25 -15.08 -3.54 -25.91
N ARG A 26 -14.65 -3.28 -27.15
CA ARG A 26 -13.26 -2.89 -27.42
C ARG A 26 -12.87 -1.58 -26.75
N LYS A 27 -13.79 -0.61 -26.66
CA LYS A 27 -13.54 0.66 -25.99
C LYS A 27 -13.33 0.45 -24.48
N GLU A 28 -14.21 -0.29 -23.84
CA GLU A 28 -14.09 -0.60 -22.40
C GLU A 28 -12.87 -1.46 -22.09
N ALA A 29 -12.59 -2.47 -22.93
CA ALA A 29 -11.39 -3.29 -22.82
C ALA A 29 -10.12 -2.45 -22.95
N MET A 30 -10.12 -1.43 -23.81
CA MET A 30 -9.00 -0.50 -23.93
C MET A 30 -8.80 0.29 -22.63
N THR A 31 -9.86 0.78 -21.99
CA THR A 31 -9.75 1.45 -20.68
C THR A 31 -9.04 0.57 -19.65
N ILE A 32 -9.44 -0.71 -19.55
CA ILE A 32 -8.82 -1.68 -18.64
C ILE A 32 -7.35 -1.92 -19.01
N TYR A 33 -7.06 -2.11 -20.29
CA TYR A 33 -5.69 -2.31 -20.77
C TYR A 33 -4.77 -1.15 -20.42
N TRP A 34 -5.23 0.10 -20.56
CA TRP A 34 -4.41 1.28 -20.23
C TRP A 34 -4.18 1.40 -18.73
N ALA A 35 -5.18 1.07 -17.92
CA ALA A 35 -5.03 1.03 -16.46
C ALA A 35 -4.01 -0.02 -16.03
N LEU A 36 -4.07 -1.23 -16.62
CA LEU A 36 -3.11 -2.30 -16.36
C LEU A 36 -1.70 -1.92 -16.80
N LYS A 37 -1.54 -1.34 -17.99
CA LYS A 37 -0.25 -0.85 -18.46
C LYS A 37 0.34 0.20 -17.52
N LYS A 38 -0.47 1.17 -17.07
CA LYS A 38 -0.02 2.18 -16.10
C LYS A 38 0.46 1.54 -14.79
N TYR A 39 -0.20 0.47 -14.36
CA TYR A 39 0.23 -0.31 -13.20
C TYR A 39 1.55 -1.05 -13.48
N GLU A 40 1.66 -1.77 -14.60
CA GLU A 40 2.89 -2.48 -15.00
C GLU A 40 4.08 -1.54 -15.13
N ASP A 41 3.88 -0.30 -15.61
CA ASP A 41 4.90 0.73 -15.73
C ASP A 41 5.47 1.18 -14.35
N THR A 42 4.81 0.86 -13.24
CA THR A 42 5.35 1.12 -11.88
C THR A 42 6.43 0.13 -11.47
N GLY A 43 6.53 -1.02 -12.13
CA GLY A 43 7.47 -2.10 -11.78
C GLY A 43 7.14 -2.86 -10.50
N LEU A 44 6.03 -2.53 -9.83
CA LEU A 44 5.54 -3.22 -8.63
C LEU A 44 4.88 -4.54 -9.01
N THR A 45 5.09 -5.56 -8.18
CA THR A 45 4.40 -6.84 -8.25
C THR A 45 3.08 -6.81 -7.47
N PRO A 46 2.08 -7.63 -7.86
CA PRO A 46 0.82 -7.70 -7.10
C PRO A 46 1.04 -8.10 -5.64
N GLU A 47 2.01 -8.97 -5.39
CA GLU A 47 2.42 -9.42 -4.06
C GLU A 47 2.92 -8.24 -3.21
N GLU A 48 3.79 -7.38 -3.75
CA GLU A 48 4.26 -6.15 -3.06
C GLU A 48 3.11 -5.19 -2.68
N ILE A 49 2.01 -5.20 -3.43
CA ILE A 49 0.81 -4.41 -3.09
C ILE A 49 -0.08 -5.13 -2.06
N MET A 50 -0.27 -6.44 -2.25
CA MET A 50 -1.21 -7.24 -1.46
C MET A 50 -0.66 -7.63 -0.09
N ASP A 51 0.66 -7.71 0.08
CA ASP A 51 1.33 -8.01 1.36
C ASP A 51 1.21 -6.88 2.39
N GLY A 52 0.46 -5.83 2.09
CA GLY A 52 -0.06 -4.91 3.10
C GLY A 52 0.95 -3.89 3.60
N GLU A 53 2.25 -4.03 3.32
CA GLU A 53 3.23 -2.97 3.63
C GLU A 53 2.79 -1.65 2.99
N LEU A 54 2.41 -1.64 1.70
CA LEU A 54 1.90 -0.43 1.03
C LEU A 54 0.46 -0.04 1.39
N LEU A 55 -0.39 -0.96 1.86
CA LEU A 55 -1.82 -0.71 2.12
C LEU A 55 -2.19 -0.43 3.59
N THR A 56 -1.26 -0.66 4.52
CA THR A 56 -1.50 -0.45 5.97
C THR A 56 -1.10 0.95 6.45
N GLY A 57 -0.51 1.76 5.58
CA GLY A 57 0.06 3.08 5.90
C GLY A 57 1.44 3.00 6.57
N TRP A 58 1.99 1.80 6.74
CA TRP A 58 3.35 1.57 7.21
C TRP A 58 4.34 1.74 6.05
N ILE A 59 5.39 2.51 6.27
CA ILE A 59 6.44 2.80 5.29
C ILE A 59 7.74 2.19 5.85
N PRO A 60 8.36 1.21 5.17
CA PRO A 60 9.64 0.68 5.57
C PRO A 60 10.72 1.77 5.62
N VAL A 61 11.57 1.76 6.65
CA VAL A 61 12.69 2.74 6.72
C VAL A 61 13.67 2.60 5.56
N SER A 62 13.76 1.40 4.97
CA SER A 62 14.57 1.14 3.77
C SER A 62 14.00 1.77 2.52
N GLU A 63 12.70 2.08 2.50
CA GLU A 63 12.06 2.81 1.40
C GLU A 63 12.27 4.32 1.59
N ARG A 64 11.89 4.85 2.77
CA ARG A 64 11.95 6.28 3.05
C ARG A 64 11.88 6.58 4.55
N LEU A 65 12.48 7.70 4.98
CA LEU A 65 12.33 8.29 6.32
C LEU A 65 11.27 9.40 6.34
N PRO A 66 10.69 9.75 7.50
CA PRO A 66 9.78 10.88 7.59
C PRO A 66 10.41 12.21 7.14
N ASP A 67 9.59 13.11 6.58
CA ASP A 67 10.05 14.40 6.07
C ASP A 67 10.12 15.51 7.15
N GLU A 68 9.49 15.28 8.31
CA GLU A 68 9.29 16.27 9.38
C GLU A 68 9.64 15.64 10.73
N SER A 69 10.20 16.43 11.66
CA SER A 69 10.35 15.98 13.04
C SER A 69 9.00 15.89 13.74
N ASP A 70 8.61 14.69 14.17
CA ASP A 70 7.37 14.45 14.91
C ASP A 70 7.42 13.09 15.63
N TYR A 71 6.38 12.78 16.38
CA TYR A 71 6.08 11.44 16.87
C TYR A 71 5.40 10.60 15.79
N TYR A 72 6.01 9.45 15.50
CA TYR A 72 5.48 8.47 14.57
C TYR A 72 5.21 7.16 15.29
N CYS A 73 4.21 6.42 14.82
CA CYS A 73 4.06 5.03 15.19
C CYS A 73 5.09 4.23 14.39
N VAL A 74 5.91 3.44 15.08
CA VAL A 74 7.04 2.69 14.52
C VAL A 74 6.94 1.22 14.86
N THR A 75 7.44 0.36 13.97
CA THR A 75 7.78 -1.03 14.29
C THR A 75 9.25 -1.08 14.66
N ILE A 76 9.55 -1.48 15.88
CA ILE A 76 10.90 -1.66 16.40
C ILE A 76 11.22 -3.15 16.40
N GLU A 77 12.36 -3.51 15.84
CA GLU A 77 12.92 -4.86 15.88
C GLU A 77 14.08 -4.89 16.87
N ASN A 78 14.03 -5.87 17.79
CA ASN A 78 15.16 -6.22 18.63
C ASN A 78 16.15 -7.03 17.78
N THR A 79 17.36 -6.50 17.58
CA THR A 79 18.39 -7.10 16.74
C THR A 79 19.02 -8.37 17.34
N GLU A 80 18.88 -8.59 18.65
CA GLU A 80 19.39 -9.77 19.34
C GLU A 80 18.39 -10.93 19.33
N THR A 81 17.10 -10.64 19.52
CA THR A 81 16.05 -11.69 19.62
C THR A 81 15.22 -11.84 18.35
N GLY A 82 15.16 -10.82 17.49
CA GLY A 82 14.27 -10.74 16.33
C GLY A 82 12.82 -10.38 16.68
N ASP A 83 12.53 -10.10 17.95
CA ASP A 83 11.19 -9.73 18.39
C ASP A 83 10.82 -8.34 17.87
N ARG A 84 9.52 -8.15 17.58
CA ARG A 84 8.99 -6.91 17.03
C ARG A 84 7.90 -6.33 17.91
N ILE A 85 7.97 -5.04 18.15
CA ILE A 85 6.97 -4.27 18.88
C ILE A 85 6.54 -3.04 18.10
N GLU A 86 5.32 -2.56 18.35
CA GLU A 86 4.86 -1.26 17.86
C GLU A 86 4.87 -0.24 19.01
N GLN A 87 5.45 0.93 18.76
CA GLN A 87 5.53 2.02 19.74
C GLN A 87 5.45 3.38 19.04
N THR A 88 5.17 4.44 19.80
CA THR A 88 5.33 5.82 19.31
C THR A 88 6.73 6.33 19.68
N ILE A 89 7.51 6.76 18.69
CA ILE A 89 8.89 7.25 18.86
C ILE A 89 9.04 8.59 18.15
N TRP A 90 9.87 9.47 18.73
CA TRP A 90 10.24 10.75 18.13
C TRP A 90 11.28 10.55 17.02
N PHE A 91 10.98 11.11 15.84
CA PHE A 91 11.92 11.25 14.74
C PHE A 91 12.48 12.67 14.73
N ALA A 92 13.80 12.82 14.74
CA ALA A 92 14.47 14.10 14.57
C ALA A 92 14.96 14.22 13.13
N HIS A 93 14.34 15.10 12.34
CA HIS A 93 14.79 15.44 11.00
C HIS A 93 15.97 16.42 11.08
N LYS A 94 17.01 16.17 10.28
CA LYS A 94 18.24 16.98 10.25
C LYS A 94 18.04 18.46 9.90
N ASP A 95 16.94 18.82 9.26
CA ASP A 95 16.69 20.22 8.90
C ASP A 95 16.09 21.03 10.07
N ASP A 96 15.48 20.34 11.05
CA ASP A 96 14.84 20.97 12.22
C ASP A 96 15.80 21.12 13.41
N TYR A 97 16.90 20.38 13.39
CA TYR A 97 17.92 20.36 14.44
C TYR A 97 19.30 20.57 13.82
N TYR A 98 20.25 21.14 14.56
CA TYR A 98 21.66 21.19 14.14
C TYR A 98 22.34 19.80 14.25
N THR A 99 21.71 18.75 13.72
CA THR A 99 22.20 17.36 13.70
C THR A 99 22.71 17.03 12.29
N GLU A 100 23.75 16.19 12.20
CA GLU A 100 24.35 15.81 10.92
C GLU A 100 23.42 14.90 10.08
N GLU A 101 22.65 14.04 10.74
CA GLU A 101 21.76 13.06 10.11
C GLU A 101 20.40 12.99 10.81
N SER A 102 19.36 12.59 10.07
CA SER A 102 18.03 12.37 10.66
C SER A 102 18.01 11.05 11.42
N GLU A 103 17.43 11.01 12.62
CA GLU A 103 17.52 9.83 13.50
C GLU A 103 16.26 9.61 14.35
N TRP A 104 16.01 8.34 14.65
CA TRP A 104 15.01 7.91 15.64
C TRP A 104 15.62 7.99 17.04
N ARG A 105 14.97 8.71 17.95
CA ARG A 105 15.48 8.93 19.31
C ARG A 105 15.00 7.86 20.29
N GLU A 106 15.68 7.74 21.42
CA GLU A 106 15.27 6.91 22.57
C GLU A 106 15.21 5.40 22.31
N LEU A 107 15.97 4.91 21.32
CA LEU A 107 16.16 3.48 21.08
C LEU A 107 17.30 2.93 21.93
N ALA A 108 17.19 1.69 22.39
CA ALA A 108 18.33 0.94 22.90
C ALA A 108 19.31 0.57 21.77
N ASP A 109 20.58 0.31 22.10
CA ASP A 109 21.61 -0.05 21.11
C ASP A 109 21.28 -1.32 20.31
N TYR A 110 20.44 -2.20 20.87
CA TYR A 110 19.96 -3.42 20.24
C TYR A 110 18.62 -3.26 19.51
N GLU A 111 18.05 -2.05 19.47
CA GLU A 111 16.76 -1.77 18.83
C GLU A 111 16.93 -1.01 17.53
N LYS A 112 16.10 -1.36 16.53
CA LYS A 112 16.08 -0.68 15.25
C LYS A 112 14.65 -0.49 14.77
N VAL A 113 14.33 0.73 14.34
CA VAL A 113 13.07 0.98 13.63
C VAL A 113 13.17 0.40 12.21
N ILE A 114 12.20 -0.44 11.84
CA ILE A 114 12.13 -1.08 10.52
C ILE A 114 11.00 -0.53 9.64
N ALA A 115 9.94 0.02 10.23
CA ALA A 115 8.84 0.67 9.52
C ALA A 115 8.21 1.77 10.38
N TRP A 116 7.54 2.73 9.74
CA TRP A 116 6.87 3.85 10.42
C TRP A 116 5.56 4.26 9.74
N ARG A 117 4.67 4.91 10.46
CA ARG A 117 3.47 5.58 9.92
C ARG A 117 3.15 6.84 10.70
N LYS A 118 2.45 7.80 10.05
CA LYS A 118 1.96 8.98 10.78
C LYS A 118 1.04 8.54 11.91
N HIS A 119 1.31 9.04 13.12
CA HIS A 119 0.41 8.86 14.25
C HIS A 119 -0.90 9.57 13.91
N ALA A 120 -2.04 8.87 13.97
CA ALA A 120 -3.32 9.54 13.78
C ALA A 120 -3.48 10.61 14.86
N PRO A 121 -3.94 11.83 14.55
CA PRO A 121 -4.26 12.79 15.60
C PRO A 121 -5.28 12.15 16.54
N TYR A 122 -5.09 12.32 17.85
CA TYR A 122 -6.07 11.89 18.84
C TYR A 122 -7.42 12.49 18.44
N SER A 123 -8.36 11.64 18.02
CA SER A 123 -9.75 12.05 17.88
C SER A 123 -10.22 12.34 19.29
N LEU A 124 -10.31 13.62 19.65
CA LEU A 124 -11.07 14.06 20.82
C LEU A 124 -12.53 13.71 20.48
N GLU A 125 -12.96 12.53 20.91
CA GLU A 125 -14.39 12.22 20.97
C GLU A 125 -14.98 13.08 22.09
N ASP A 126 -15.77 14.09 21.69
CA ASP A 126 -16.65 14.91 22.56
C ASP A 126 -17.88 14.10 23.05
#